data_AF-A0A6N2CVL5-F1
#
_entry.id   AF-A0A6N2CVL5-F1
#
_cell.length_a   1.000
_cell.length_b   1.000
_cell.length_c   1.000
_cell.angle_alpha   90.00
_cell.angle_beta   90.00
_cell.angle_gamma   90.00
#
_symmetry.space_group_name_H-M   'P 1'
#
loop_
_entity.id
_entity.type
_entity.pdbx_description
1 polymer ?
#
loop_
_entity_poly.entity_id
_entity_poly.type
_entity_poly.pdbx_seq_one_letter_code
_entity_poly.pdbx_strand_id
1 'polypeptide(L)' 'MSVMVLLILASIFVAGLFLFGFLWALKNGQYDDAEGPAVRILFDDGTISPPASDEEEKTEEEI' A
#
# COMPACT_ATOMS: atom_id res chain seq x y z
N MET A 1 -16.96 -28.03 -30.12
CA MET A 1 -17.81 -26.83 -29.96
C MET A 1 -18.05 -26.45 -28.50
N SER A 2 -18.37 -27.39 -27.60
CA SER A 2 -18.63 -27.10 -26.17
C SER A 2 -17.44 -26.46 -25.42
N VAL A 3 -16.22 -26.97 -25.62
CA VAL A 3 -15.02 -26.48 -24.92
C VAL A 3 -14.70 -25.02 -25.26
N MET A 4 -14.90 -24.60 -26.52
CA MET A 4 -14.65 -23.22 -26.92
C MET A 4 -15.58 -22.24 -26.19
N VAL A 5 -16.86 -22.59 -26.06
CA VAL A 5 -17.82 -21.76 -25.31
C VAL A 5 -17.42 -21.65 -23.84
N LEU A 6 -16.98 -22.74 -23.23
CA LEU A 6 -16.49 -22.74 -21.84
C LEU A 6 -15.25 -21.86 -21.66
N LEU A 7 -14.29 -21.91 -22.59
CA LEU A 7 -13.09 -21.07 -22.55
C LEU A 7 -13.40 -19.58 -22.72
N ILE A 8 -14.37 -19.25 -23.58
CA ILE A 8 -14.82 -17.86 -23.77
C ILE A 8 -15.49 -17.34 -22.49
N LEU A 9 -16.36 -18.12 -21.86
CA LEU A 9 -16.97 -17.71 -20.60
C LEU A 9 -15.94 -17.57 -19.48
N ALA A 10 -14.98 -18.50 -19.39
CA ALA A 10 -13.91 -18.43 -18.42
C ALA A 10 -13.03 -17.19 -18.63
N SER A 11 -12.69 -16.83 -19.87
CA SER A 11 -11.87 -15.65 -20.15
C SER A 11 -12.60 -14.34 -19.81
N ILE A 12 -13.88 -14.22 -20.14
CA ILE A 12 -14.71 -13.08 -19.76
C ILE A 12 -14.81 -12.97 -18.24
N PHE A 13 -14.99 -14.09 -17.54
CA PHE A 13 -15.04 -14.11 -16.09
C PHE A 13 -13.73 -13.63 -15.45
N VAL A 14 -12.59 -14.15 -15.90
CA VAL A 14 -11.26 -13.71 -15.43
C VAL A 14 -11.04 -12.23 -15.73
N ALA A 15 -11.35 -11.77 -16.94
CA ALA A 15 -11.24 -10.35 -17.30
C ALA A 15 -12.12 -9.47 -16.41
N GLY A 16 -13.36 -9.91 -16.11
CA GLY A 16 -14.28 -9.22 -15.22
C GLY A 16 -13.76 -9.13 -13.78
N LEU A 17 -13.20 -10.22 -13.24
CA LEU A 17 -12.57 -10.22 -11.92
C LEU A 17 -11.39 -9.24 -11.84
N PHE A 18 -10.52 -9.24 -12.86
CA PHE A 18 -9.40 -8.31 -12.93
C PHE A 18 -9.87 -6.85 -13.01
N LEU A 19 -10.86 -6.56 -13.86
CA LEU A 19 -11.42 -5.21 -13.97
C LEU A 19 -12.07 -4.76 -12.66
N PHE A 20 -12.83 -5.64 -12.00
CA PHE A 20 -13.44 -5.33 -10.71
C PHE A 20 -12.38 -5.03 -9.65
N GLY A 21 -11.34 -5.87 -9.55
CA GLY A 21 -10.22 -5.66 -8.64
C GLY A 21 -9.50 -4.34 -8.90
N PHE A 22 -9.27 -4.01 -10.18
CA PHE A 22 -8.67 -2.74 -10.60
C PHE A 22 -9.51 -1.54 -10.17
N LEU A 23 -10.82 -1.55 -10.44
CA LEU A 23 -11.72 -0.46 -10.04
C LEU A 23 -11.81 -0.31 -8.51
N TRP A 24 -11.76 -1.42 -7.77
CA TRP A 24 -11.72 -1.41 -6.30
C TRP A 24 -10.42 -0.78 -5.78
N ALA A 25 -9.27 -1.12 -6.37
CA ALA A 25 -7.97 -0.54 -6.00
C ALA A 25 -7.91 0.98 -6.29
N LEU A 26 -8.48 1.42 -7.42
CA LEU A 26 -8.63 2.85 -7.74
C LEU A 26 -9.50 3.56 -6.68
N LYS A 27 -10.63 2.98 -6.31
CA LYS A 27 -11.53 3.57 -5.30
C LYS A 27 -10.88 3.66 -3.91
N ASN A 28 -9.99 2.71 -3.59
CA ASN A 28 -9.31 2.67 -2.30
C ASN A 28 -8.09 3.58 -2.21
N GLY A 29 -7.77 4.35 -3.26
CA GLY A 29 -6.64 5.28 -3.23
C GLY A 29 -5.27 4.59 -3.17
N GLN A 30 -5.17 3.32 -3.59
CA GLN A 30 -3.88 2.59 -3.55
C GLN A 30 -2.79 3.27 -4.40
N TYR A 31 -3.20 4.10 -5.36
CA TYR A 31 -2.33 4.84 -6.26
C TYR A 31 -2.12 6.32 -5.85
N ASP A 32 -2.62 6.72 -4.68
CA ASP A 32 -2.53 8.11 -4.22
C ASP A 32 -1.09 8.48 -3.78
N ASP A 33 -0.26 7.49 -3.44
CA ASP A 33 1.15 7.70 -3.11
C ASP A 33 2.04 7.61 -4.35
N ALA A 34 1.83 8.52 -5.30
CA ALA A 34 2.66 8.65 -6.49
C ALA A 34 4.06 9.24 -6.20
N GLU A 35 4.22 9.85 -5.03
CA GLU A 35 5.46 10.45 -4.53
C GLU A 35 6.32 9.37 -3.85
N GLY A 36 7.28 8.82 -4.58
CA GLY A 36 8.15 7.76 -4.05
C GLY A 36 8.95 8.21 -2.81
N PRO A 37 9.39 7.27 -1.95
CA PRO A 37 10.11 7.61 -0.71
C PRO A 37 11.36 8.48 -0.93
N ALA A 38 12.05 8.28 -2.05
CA ALA A 38 13.23 9.07 -2.41
C ALA A 38 12.89 10.55 -2.67
N VAL A 39 11.73 10.84 -3.24
CA VAL A 39 11.27 12.21 -3.51
C VAL A 39 10.88 12.88 -2.19
N ARG A 40 10.15 12.17 -1.32
CA ARG A 40 9.85 12.65 0.04
C ARG A 40 11.12 13.03 0.80
N ILE A 41 12.14 12.19 0.82
CA ILE A 41 13.39 12.47 1.58
C ILE A 41 14.15 13.69 1.05
N LEU A 42 14.06 13.99 -0.25
CA LEU A 42 14.75 15.15 -0.84
C LEU A 42 14.01 16.48 -0.66
N PHE A 43 12.68 16.45 -0.53
CA PHE A 43 11.84 17.65 -0.44
C PHE A 43 11.14 17.83 0.93
N ASP A 44 11.23 16.85 1.83
CA ASP A 44 10.84 16.97 3.23
C ASP A 44 11.89 17.79 3.98
N ASP A 45 11.84 19.09 3.76
CA ASP A 45 12.74 20.08 4.33
C ASP A 45 12.30 20.37 5.77
N GLY A 46 12.65 19.45 6.68
CA GLY A 46 12.65 19.70 8.12
C GLY A 46 11.35 19.37 8.85
N THR A 47 11.25 18.13 9.35
CA THR A 47 11.29 17.90 10.80
C THR A 47 11.67 16.44 11.03
N ILE A 48 12.91 16.21 11.45
CA ILE A 48 13.23 15.01 12.22
C ILE A 48 12.43 15.16 13.52
N SER A 49 11.19 14.67 13.56
CA SER A 49 10.57 14.40 14.85
C SER A 49 11.39 13.26 15.44
N PRO A 50 12.17 13.47 16.52
CA PRO A 50 12.78 12.35 17.21
C PRO A 50 11.65 11.36 17.55
N PRO A 51 11.92 10.04 17.48
CA PRO A 51 10.94 9.07 17.92
C PRO A 51 10.49 9.47 19.32
N ALA A 52 9.18 9.54 19.52
CA ALA A 52 8.60 9.77 20.83
C ALA A 52 9.35 8.86 21.81
N SER A 53 9.93 9.50 22.82
CA SER A 53 10.54 8.83 23.96
C SER A 53 9.54 7.80 24.48
N ASP A 54 9.83 6.53 24.21
CA ASP A 54 9.32 5.45 25.02
C ASP A 54 9.89 5.69 26.43
N GLU A 55 9.05 6.26 27.28
CA GLU A 55 9.22 6.25 28.72
C GLU A 55 9.20 4.79 29.19
N GLU A 56 10.38 4.17 29.33
CA GLU A 56 10.56 2.98 30.18
C GLU A 56 11.81 3.18 31.06
N GLU A 57 11.56 3.85 32.18
CA GLU A 57 11.93 3.39 33.53
C GLU A 57 13.09 2.38 33.64
N LYS A 58 14.26 2.84 34.13
CA LYS A 58 14.90 2.17 35.27
C LYS A 58 15.84 3.10 36.04
N THR A 59 15.31 3.57 37.16
CA THR A 59 16.03 3.87 38.40
C THR A 59 17.10 2.81 38.68
N GLU A 60 18.37 3.20 38.78
CA GLU A 60 19.43 2.51 39.53
C GLU A 60 20.67 3.44 39.49
N GLU A 61 20.71 4.40 40.42
CA GLU A 61 21.52 4.33 41.65
C GLU A 61 22.82 5.13 41.51
N GLU A 62 22.70 6.39 41.94
CA GLU A 62 23.72 7.15 42.66
C GLU A 62 24.53 6.27 43.62
N ILE A 63 25.76 5.88 43.24
CA ILE A 63 26.94 5.74 44.13
C ILE A 63 28.23 6.03 43.35
#